data_AF-A0A3N1XKF9-F1
#
_entry.id   AF-A0A3N1XKF9-F1
#
_cell.length_a   1.000
_cell.length_b   1.000
_cell.length_c   1.000
_cell.angle_alpha   90.00
_cell.angle_beta   90.00
_cell.angle_gamma   90.00
#
_symmetry.space_group_name_H-M   'P 1'
#
loop_
_entity.id
_entity.type
_entity.pdbx_description
1 polymer ?
#
loop_
_entity_poly.entity_id
_entity_poly.type
_entity_poly.pdbx_seq_one_letter_code
_entity_poly.pdbx_strand_id
1 'polypeptide(L)' 'MENKNFEDFNIAKISEEDVKNISELEKTLSSKAENDIVLIAYQPKDKGDFAKR' A
#
# COMPACT_ATOMS: atom_id res chain seq x y z
N MET A 1 -12.37 -4.46 18.22
CA MET A 1 -11.51 -4.34 17.03
C MET A 1 -11.34 -2.86 16.77
N GLU A 2 -10.12 -2.34 16.77
CA GLU A 2 -9.87 -0.93 16.45
C GLU A 2 -10.38 -0.67 15.03
N ASN A 3 -11.34 0.23 14.88
CA ASN A 3 -11.80 0.74 13.60
C ASN A 3 -10.67 1.56 12.97
N LYS A 4 -9.75 0.89 12.28
CA LYS A 4 -8.74 1.55 11.44
C LYS A 4 -9.50 2.14 10.25
N ASN A 5 -9.82 3.43 10.33
CA ASN A 5 -10.50 4.10 9.22
C ASN A 5 -9.49 4.28 8.09
N PHE A 6 -9.94 4.12 6.83
CA PHE A 6 -9.09 4.35 5.66
C PHE A 6 -8.49 5.77 5.65
N GLU A 7 -9.15 6.71 6.32
CA GLU A 7 -8.67 8.09 6.52
C GLU A 7 -7.38 8.18 7.34
N ASP A 8 -6.98 7.14 8.06
CA ASP A 8 -5.75 7.08 8.87
C ASP A 8 -4.52 6.68 8.04
N PHE A 9 -4.68 6.41 6.74
CA PHE A 9 -3.63 5.91 5.87
C PHE A 9 -3.36 6.85 4.69
N ASN A 10 -2.12 6.84 4.22
CA ASN A 10 -1.66 7.46 2.99
C ASN A 10 -1.11 6.38 2.04
N ILE A 11 -1.04 6.67 0.75
CA ILE A 11 -0.25 5.86 -0.19
C ILE A 11 1.19 5.80 0.34
N ALA A 12 1.73 4.59 0.45
CA ALA A 12 3.06 4.37 0.97
C ALA A 12 4.11 5.01 0.05
N LYS A 13 5.06 5.75 0.64
CA LYS A 13 6.26 6.17 -0.07
C LYS A 13 7.22 4.99 -0.09
N ILE A 14 7.16 4.22 -1.17
CA ILE A 14 7.97 3.03 -1.37
C ILE A 14 9.21 3.37 -2.21
N SER A 15 10.29 2.61 -2.02
CA SER A 15 11.51 2.75 -2.81
C SER A 15 11.35 2.13 -4.20
N GLU A 16 12.28 2.42 -5.12
CA GLU A 16 12.30 1.77 -6.44
C GLU A 16 12.49 0.25 -6.34
N GLU A 17 13.24 -0.22 -5.34
CA GLU A 17 13.41 -1.65 -5.07
C GLU A 17 12.08 -2.28 -4.65
N ASP A 18 11.33 -1.62 -3.78
CA ASP A 18 10.00 -2.07 -3.38
C ASP A 18 9.02 -2.12 -4.56
N VAL A 19 9.07 -1.13 -5.46
CA VAL A 19 8.25 -1.13 -6.69
C VAL A 19 8.56 -2.36 -7.54
N LYS A 20 9.84 -2.71 -7.69
CA LYS A 20 10.26 -3.91 -8.43
C LYS A 20 9.72 -5.18 -7.78
N ASN A 21 9.89 -5.32 -6.46
CA ASN A 21 9.40 -6.48 -5.71
C ASN A 21 7.88 -6.63 -5.80
N ILE A 22 7.13 -5.52 -5.69
CA ILE A 22 5.66 -5.49 -5.82
C ILE A 22 5.24 -5.89 -7.24
N SER A 23 5.96 -5.42 -8.26
CA SER A 23 5.68 -5.77 -9.66
C SER A 23 5.91 -7.26 -9.95
N GLU A 24 6.94 -7.86 -9.37
CA GLU A 24 7.20 -9.31 -9.47
C GLU A 24 6.11 -10.13 -8.76
N LEU A 25 5.65 -9.64 -7.61
CA LEU A 25 4.54 -10.25 -6.88
C LEU A 25 3.24 -10.17 -7.69
N GLU A 26 2.92 -9.00 -8.26
CA GLU A 26 1.73 -8.79 -9.10
C GLU A 26 1.71 -9.77 -10.27
N LYS A 27 2.82 -9.89 -11.02
CA LYS A 27 2.93 -10.86 -12.12
C LYS A 27 2.68 -12.29 -11.68
N THR A 28 3.23 -12.66 -10.53
CA THR A 28 3.11 -14.02 -9.97
C THR A 28 1.66 -14.33 -9.57
N LEU A 29 0.96 -13.35 -9.01
CA LEU A 29 -0.43 -13.50 -8.60
C LEU A 29 -1.39 -13.48 -9.80
N SER A 30 -1.22 -12.54 -10.73
CA SER A 30 -2.06 -12.44 -11.93
C SER A 30 -1.96 -13.70 -12.79
N SER A 31 -0.75 -14.29 -12.90
CA SER A 31 -0.55 -15.56 -13.62
C SER A 31 -1.25 -16.74 -12.97
N LYS A 32 -1.45 -16.72 -11.64
CA LYS A 32 -2.12 -17.80 -10.90
C LYS A 32 -3.63 -17.63 -10.83
N ALA A 33 -4.10 -16.39 -10.83
CA ALA A 33 -5.51 -16.06 -10.65
C ALA A 33 -6.29 -15.94 -11.96
N GLU A 34 -5.60 -15.94 -13.13
CA GLU A 34 -6.20 -15.72 -14.45
C GLU A 34 -7.08 -14.46 -14.53
N ASN A 35 -6.76 -13.45 -13.72
CA ASN A 35 -7.48 -12.19 -13.62
C ASN A 35 -6.48 -11.04 -13.41
N ASP A 36 -6.89 -9.82 -13.77
CA ASP A 36 -6.10 -8.62 -13.52
C ASP A 36 -6.09 -8.29 -12.03
N ILE A 37 -4.89 -8.20 -11.45
CA ILE A 37 -4.67 -7.87 -10.04
C ILE A 37 -3.86 -6.57 -9.97
N VAL A 38 -4.27 -5.67 -9.08
CA VAL A 38 -3.53 -4.44 -8.75
C VAL A 38 -3.21 -4.46 -7.26
N LEU A 39 -1.94 -4.20 -6.93
CA LEU A 39 -1.48 -4.08 -5.54
C LEU A 39 -1.31 -2.60 -5.16
N ILE A 40 -1.92 -2.20 -4.04
CA ILE A 40 -1.80 -0.82 -3.52
C ILE A 40 -1.17 -0.86 -2.13
N ALA A 41 -0.01 -0.23 -1.98
CA ALA A 41 0.68 -0.11 -0.71
C ALA A 41 0.23 1.14 0.05
N TYR A 42 -0.16 0.95 1.32
CA TYR A 42 -0.55 2.03 2.23
C TYR A 42 0.36 2.06 3.45
N GLN A 43 0.60 3.26 3.98
CA GLN A 43 1.29 3.48 5.25
C GLN A 43 0.40 4.31 6.19
N PRO A 44 0.50 4.13 7.51
CA PRO A 44 -0.16 5.02 8.46
C PRO A 44 0.25 6.48 8.20
N LYS A 45 -0.69 7.41 8.36
CA LYS A 45 -0.37 8.83 8.45
C LYS A 45 0.53 9.04 9.66
N ASP A 46 1.64 9.75 9.49
CA ASP A 46 2.48 10.17 10.61
C ASP A 46 1.62 10.94 11.62
N LYS A 47 1.64 10.52 12.89
CA LYS A 47 0.91 11.18 13.99
C LYS A 47 1.38 12.63 14.25
N GLY A 48 2.40 13.11 13.53
CA GLY A 48 2.91 14.48 13.58
C GLY A 48 2.13 15.51 12.78
N ASP A 49 1.22 15.10 11.88
CA ASP A 49 0.42 16.04 11.06
C ASP A 49 -0.80 16.61 11.83
N PHE A 50 -1.19 15.96 12.94
CA PHE A 50 -2.30 16.41 13.79
C PHE A 50 -1.93 17.49 14.81
N ALA A 51 -0.65 17.83 14.96
CA ALA A 51 -0.18 18.82 15.96
C ALA A 51 -0.08 20.26 15.40
N LYS A 52 -0.52 20.50 14.16
CA LYS A 52 -0.62 21.84 13.55
C LYS A 52 -2.02 22.06 12.97
N ARG A 53 -3.05 22.06 13.82
CA ARG A 53 -4.35 22.67 13.51
C ARG A 53 -4.87 23.45 14.70
#